data_AF-A0A3B9JDH5-F1
#
_entry.id   AF-A0A3B9JDH5-F1
#
_cell.length_a   1.000
_cell.length_b   1.000
_cell.length_c   1.000
_cell.angle_alpha   90.00
_cell.angle_beta   90.00
_cell.angle_gamma   90.00
#
_symmetry.space_group_name_H-M   'P 1'
#
loop_
_entity.id
_entity.type
_entity.pdbx_description
1 polymer ?
#
loop_
_entity_poly.entity_id
_entity_poly.type
_entity_poly.pdbx_seq_one_letter_code
_entity_poly.pdbx_strand_id
1 'polypeptide(L)' 'MQIKCSSCSIPFSMNKEEIAKMAALFKENPTVHYDAHCPKCRKATKITKRQFALNPIYKKMLEE' A
#
# COMPACT_ATOMS: atom_id res chain seq x y z
N MET A 1 7.04 -0.25 3.40
CA MET A 1 6.51 1.05 2.94
C MET A 1 5.98 1.78 4.16
N GLN A 2 6.37 3.03 4.39
CA GLN A 2 5.77 3.85 5.45
C GLN A 2 4.63 4.68 4.86
N ILE A 3 3.48 4.66 5.53
CA ILE A 3 2.30 5.44 5.14
C ILE A 3 1.74 6.17 6.35
N LYS A 4 0.99 7.25 6.08
CA LYS A 4 0.26 7.99 7.09
C LYS A 4 -1.20 7.55 7.08
N CYS A 5 -1.76 7.19 8.24
CA CYS A 5 -3.17 6.85 8.33
C CYS A 5 -4.05 8.07 8.00
N SER A 6 -5.03 7.90 7.12
CA SER A 6 -5.97 8.97 6.75
C SER A 6 -6.89 9.41 7.89
N SER A 7 -7.09 8.56 8.90
CA SER A 7 -8.02 8.82 10.01
C SER A 7 -7.32 9.45 11.22
N CYS A 8 -6.28 8.81 11.75
CA CYS A 8 -5.59 9.30 12.96
C CYS A 8 -4.29 10.05 12.68
N SER A 9 -3.91 10.20 11.40
CA SER A 9 -2.66 10.86 10.98
C SER A 9 -1.36 10.24 11.49
N ILE A 10 -1.42 9.05 12.11
CA ILE A 10 -0.25 8.37 12.63
C ILE A 10 0.50 7.66 11.49
N PRO A 11 1.83 7.83 11.39
CA PRO A 11 2.64 7.04 10.46
C PRO A 11 2.73 5.59 10.93
N PHE A 12 2.58 4.65 10.01
CA PHE A 12 2.82 3.23 10.26
C PHE A 12 3.50 2.57 9.07
N SER A 13 4.23 1.50 9.36
CA SER A 13 5.00 0.76 8.38
C SER A 13 4.27 -0.52 8.00
N MET A 14 4.17 -0.76 6.69
CA MET A 14 3.73 -2.03 6.14
C MET A 14 4.91 -2.99 6.04
N ASN A 15 4.67 -4.25 6.40
CA ASN A 15 5.66 -5.31 6.33
C ASN A 15 5.90 -5.76 4.86
N LYS A 16 6.92 -6.61 4.66
CA LYS A 16 7.27 -7.09 3.31
C LYS A 16 6.16 -7.92 2.66
N GLU A 17 5.45 -8.72 3.45
CA GLU A 17 4.37 -9.58 2.95
C GLU A 17 3.18 -8.78 2.44
N GLU A 18 2.78 -7.72 3.14
CA GLU A 18 1.70 -6.83 2.71
C GLU A 18 2.08 -6.07 1.44
N ILE A 19 3.33 -5.62 1.32
CA ILE A 19 3.84 -4.99 0.09
C ILE A 19 3.80 -5.96 -1.10
N ALA A 20 4.17 -7.22 -0.89
CA ALA A 20 4.11 -8.24 -1.94
C ALA A 20 2.66 -8.54 -2.35
N LYS A 21 1.74 -8.66 -1.39
CA LYS A 21 0.30 -8.83 -1.66
C LYS A 21 -0.29 -7.63 -2.42
N MET A 22 0.09 -6.42 -2.04
CA MET A 22 -0.26 -5.20 -2.78
C MET A 22 0.22 -5.24 -4.23
N ALA A 23 1.48 -5.60 -4.45
CA ALA A 23 2.04 -5.67 -5.79
C ALA A 23 1.29 -6.69 -6.67
N ALA A 24 1.02 -7.89 -6.14
CA ALA A 24 0.22 -8.91 -6.83
C ALA A 24 -1.19 -8.41 -7.16
N LEU A 25 -1.88 -7.80 -6.20
CA LEU A 25 -3.21 -7.23 -6.38
C LEU A 25 -3.25 -6.19 -7.52
N PHE A 26 -2.25 -5.31 -7.60
CA PHE A 26 -2.16 -4.29 -8.65
C PHE A 26 -1.70 -4.81 -10.01
N LYS A 27 -1.08 -5.99 -10.07
CA LYS A 27 -0.80 -6.71 -11.32
C LYS A 27 -2.07 -7.33 -11.87
N GLU A 28 -2.84 -8.01 -11.01
CA GLU A 28 -4.10 -8.64 -11.40
C GLU A 28 -5.17 -7.60 -11.76
N ASN A 29 -5.33 -6.57 -10.92
CA ASN A 29 -6.36 -5.55 -11.09
C ASN A 29 -5.80 -4.15 -10.85
N PRO A 30 -5.31 -3.44 -11.88
CA PRO A 30 -4.64 -2.15 -11.69
C PRO A 30 -5.54 -1.00 -11.22
N THR A 31 -6.87 -1.16 -11.29
CA THR A 31 -7.86 -0.15 -10.91
C THR A 31 -8.31 -0.24 -9.45
N VAL A 32 -7.96 -1.32 -8.74
CA VAL A 32 -8.36 -1.50 -7.34
C VAL A 32 -7.43 -0.74 -6.39
N HIS A 33 -7.87 -0.63 -5.14
CA HIS A 33 -7.07 -0.10 -4.04
C HIS A 33 -6.77 -1.21 -3.04
N TYR A 34 -5.65 -1.08 -2.35
CA TYR A 34 -5.33 -1.90 -1.21
C TYR A 34 -5.72 -1.20 0.09
N ASP A 35 -6.38 -1.92 0.98
CA ASP A 35 -6.80 -1.42 2.29
C ASP A 35 -5.78 -1.75 3.37
N ALA A 36 -4.86 -0.80 3.64
CA ALA A 36 -3.88 -0.94 4.70
C ALA A 36 -4.50 -0.55 6.05
N HIS A 37 -4.55 -1.49 6.99
CA HIS A 37 -5.18 -1.26 8.29
C HIS A 37 -4.21 -0.62 9.27
N CYS A 38 -4.57 0.54 9.80
CA CYS A 38 -3.73 1.22 10.80
C CYS A 38 -3.69 0.40 12.11
N PRO A 39 -2.51 0.08 12.66
CA PRO A 39 -2.40 -0.69 13.90
C PRO A 39 -2.94 0.05 15.12
N LYS A 40 -3.07 1.39 15.06
CA LYS A 40 -3.53 2.20 16.19
C LYS A 40 -5.05 2.39 16.22
N CYS A 41 -5.65 2.86 15.12
CA CYS A 41 -7.09 3.15 15.07
C CYS A 41 -7.91 2.08 14.32
N ARG A 42 -7.25 1.07 13.73
CA ARG A 42 -7.85 -0.03 12.94
C ARG A 42 -8.64 0.41 11.70
N LYS A 43 -8.60 1.69 11.34
CA LYS A 43 -9.22 2.18 10.10
C LYS A 43 -8.37 1.80 8.89
N ALA A 44 -9.04 1.42 7.82
CA ALA A 44 -8.41 1.18 6.53
C ALA A 44 -7.94 2.49 5.89
N THR A 45 -6.72 2.49 5.40
CA THR A 45 -6.10 3.54 4.59
C THR A 45 -5.96 3.00 3.18
N LYS A 46 -6.65 3.62 2.23
CA LYS A 46 -6.66 3.18 0.84
C LYS A 46 -5.36 3.57 0.15
N ILE A 47 -4.73 2.60 -0.51
CA ILE A 47 -3.53 2.82 -1.32
C ILE A 47 -3.84 2.42 -2.75
N THR A 48 -3.62 3.36 -3.67
CA THR A 48 -3.78 3.12 -5.11
C THR A 48 -2.48 2.64 -5.74
N LYS A 49 -2.57 1.95 -6.89
CA LYS A 49 -1.40 1.61 -7.71
C LYS A 49 -0.52 2.82 -8.00
N ARG A 50 -1.13 3.99 -8.27
CA ARG A 50 -0.41 5.24 -8.52
C ARG A 50 0.45 5.64 -7.32
N GLN A 51 -0.09 5.59 -6.10
CA GLN A 51 0.66 5.89 -4.88
C GLN A 51 1.77 4.87 -4.62
N PHE A 52 1.50 3.59 -4.88
CA PHE A 52 2.51 2.54 -4.75
C PHE A 52 3.70 2.75 -5.70
N ALA A 53 3.41 3.10 -6.96
CA ALA A 53 4.40 3.35 -8.00
C ALA A 53 5.18 4.67 -7.84
N LEU A 54 4.81 5.56 -6.91
CA LEU A 54 5.60 6.77 -6.60
C LEU A 54 6.99 6.42 -6.07
N ASN A 55 7.12 5.27 -5.41
CA ASN A 55 8.42 4.79 -4.97
C ASN A 55 9.05 3.92 -6.07
N PRO A 56 10.25 4.27 -6.57
CA PRO A 56 10.89 3.52 -7.66
C PRO A 56 11.20 2.06 -7.31
N ILE A 57 11.36 1.71 -6.03
CA ILE A 57 11.56 0.32 -5.59
C ILE A 57 10.28 -0.50 -5.82
N TYR A 58 9.13 0.06 -5.45
CA TYR A 58 7.83 -0.61 -5.58
C TYR A 58 7.32 -0.59 -7.01
N LYS A 59 7.70 0.42 -7.81
CA LYS A 59 7.42 0.45 -9.24
C LYS A 59 8.01 -0.78 -9.95
N LYS A 60 9.26 -1.14 -9.68
CA LYS A 60 9.90 -2.32 -10.26
C LYS A 60 9.13 -3.61 -9.96
N MET A 61 8.59 -3.74 -8.75
CA MET A 61 7.79 -4.90 -8.35
C MET A 61 6.50 -5.06 -9.18
N LEU A 62 6.02 -4.00 -9.86
CA LEU A 62 4.86 -4.06 -10.76
C LEU A 62 5.24 -4.43 -12.20
N GLU A 63 6.50 -4.27 -12.58
CA GLU A 63 7.03 -4.49 -13.93
C GLU A 63 7.63 -5.90 -14.09
N GLU A 64 8.06 -6.52 -12.99
CA GLU A 64 8.38 -7.97 -12.89
C GLU A 64 7.14 -8.85 -13.05
#